data_AF-A0A8S2GBR9-F1
#
_entry.id   AF-A0A8S2GBR9-F1
#
_cell.length_a   1.000
_cell.length_b   1.000
_cell.length_c   1.000
_cell.angle_alpha   90.00
_cell.angle_beta   90.00
_cell.angle_gamma   90.00
#
_symmetry.space_group_name_H-M   'P 1'
#
loop_
_entity.id
_entity.type
_entity.pdbx_description
1 polymer ?
#
loop_
_entity_poly.entity_id
_entity_poly.type
_entity_poly.pdbx_seq_one_letter_code
_entity_poly.pdbx_strand_id
1 'polypeptide(L)' 'MVNVSTKELAINSTANQDSLIMENKYHVPILGIDVWEHAYYLTYENRRNEYVDNWFKIINWPYVQELYMDAIGQHIDL' A
#
# COMPACT_ATOMS: atom_id res chain seq x y z
N MET A 1 0.66 -5.17 -2.63
CA MET A 1 -0.08 -6.29 -2.02
C MET A 1 0.79 -7.54 -2.10
N VAL A 2 0.55 -8.53 -1.25
CA VAL A 2 1.22 -9.84 -1.30
C VAL A 2 0.21 -10.93 -1.56
N ASN A 3 0.51 -11.84 -2.48
CA ASN A 3 -0.25 -13.06 -2.69
C ASN A 3 0.09 -14.06 -1.58
N VAL A 4 -0.86 -14.45 -0.74
CA VAL A 4 -0.60 -15.32 0.42
C VAL A 4 -0.22 -16.74 0.03
N SER A 5 -0.59 -17.18 -1.18
CA SER A 5 -0.30 -18.53 -1.69
C SER A 5 1.07 -18.59 -2.37
N THR A 6 1.41 -17.60 -3.21
CA THR A 6 2.67 -17.59 -3.98
C THR A 6 3.78 -16.79 -3.31
N LYS A 7 3.46 -15.95 -2.32
CA LYS A 7 4.35 -14.98 -1.65
C LYS A 7 4.89 -13.88 -2.58
N GLU A 8 4.32 -13.75 -3.77
CA GLU A 8 4.69 -12.73 -4.74
C GLU A 8 4.10 -11.37 -4.38
N LEU A 9 4.84 -10.31 -4.71
CA LEU A 9 4.37 -8.94 -4.57
C LEU A 9 3.69 -8.48 -5.86
N ALA A 10 2.55 -7.80 -5.71
CA ALA A 10 1.79 -7.20 -6.79
C ALA A 10 1.45 -5.75 -6.51
N ILE A 11 1.45 -4.93 -7.56
CA ILE A 11 0.97 -3.55 -7.53
C ILE A 11 -0.39 -3.51 -8.22
N ASN A 12 -1.40 -3.04 -7.52
CA ASN A 12 -2.75 -2.88 -8.03
C ASN A 12 -3.22 -1.45 -7.78
N SER A 13 -4.00 -0.90 -8.71
CA SER A 13 -4.68 0.38 -8.58
C SER A 13 -6.19 0.16 -8.64
N THR A 14 -6.94 0.78 -7.74
CA THR A 14 -8.40 0.80 -7.79
C THR A 14 -8.89 2.15 -8.26
N ALA A 15 -10.01 2.14 -8.98
CA ALA A 15 -10.76 3.36 -9.19
C ALA A 15 -11.44 3.75 -7.89
N ASN A 16 -11.44 5.05 -7.58
CA ASN A 16 -12.20 5.59 -6.46
C ASN A 16 -11.93 4.89 -5.11
N GLN A 17 -12.99 4.38 -4.47
CA GLN A 17 -12.98 3.69 -3.18
C GLN A 17 -13.24 2.18 -3.35
N ASP A 18 -13.02 1.65 -4.55
CA ASP A 18 -13.23 0.24 -4.80
C ASP A 18 -12.27 -0.60 -3.95
N SER A 19 -12.80 -1.65 -3.33
CA SER A 19 -12.06 -2.46 -2.35
C SER A 19 -11.22 -3.53 -3.04
N LEU A 20 -9.89 -3.38 -2.92
CA LEU A 20 -8.90 -4.37 -3.36
C LEU A 20 -9.16 -5.78 -2.80
N ILE A 21 -9.75 -5.87 -1.61
CA ILE A 21 -9.96 -7.14 -0.89
C ILE A 21 -11.11 -7.94 -1.53
N MET A 22 -12.13 -7.26 -2.06
CA MET A 22 -13.27 -7.96 -2.67
C MET A 22 -12.89 -8.62 -3.99
N GLU A 23 -11.97 -8.02 -4.74
CA GLU A 23 -11.54 -8.50 -6.06
C GLU A 23 -10.41 -9.53 -5.96
N ASN A 24 -9.57 -9.46 -4.91
CA ASN A 24 -8.37 -10.28 -4.79
C ASN A 24 -8.33 -11.08 -3.48
N LYS A 25 -9.14 -12.14 -3.39
CA LYS A 25 -9.27 -12.99 -2.18
C LYS A 25 -7.96 -13.58 -1.64
N TYR A 26 -6.93 -13.70 -2.48
CA TYR A 26 -5.61 -14.23 -2.09
C TYR A 26 -4.55 -13.14 -1.92
N HIS A 27 -4.90 -11.87 -2.05
CA HIS A 27 -3.95 -10.78 -1.90
C HIS A 27 -4.25 -9.93 -0.68
N VAL A 28 -3.22 -9.66 0.12
CA VAL A 28 -3.30 -8.79 1.29
C VAL A 28 -2.61 -7.46 0.95
N PRO A 29 -3.30 -6.31 1.09
CA PRO A 29 -2.66 -5.01 1.03
C PRO A 29 -1.69 -4.83 2.21
N ILE A 30 -0.46 -4.39 1.92
CA ILE A 30 0.59 -4.13 2.92
C ILE A 30 1.15 -2.71 2.85
N LEU A 31 0.81 -1.97 1.79
CA LEU A 31 1.17 -0.58 1.55
C LEU A 31 0.15 0.02 0.58
N GLY A 32 -0.27 1.25 0.83
CA GLY A 32 -1.20 1.99 -0.02
C GLY A 32 -0.92 3.50 0.06
N ILE A 33 -1.29 4.20 -1.00
CA ILE A 33 -1.23 5.67 -1.11
C ILE A 33 -2.56 6.17 -1.66
N ASP A 34 -3.11 7.22 -1.05
CA ASP A 34 -4.24 7.94 -1.63
C ASP A 34 -3.72 8.99 -2.62
N VAL A 35 -4.20 8.93 -3.85
CA VAL A 35 -3.83 9.83 -4.95
C VAL A 35 -4.99 10.72 -5.41
N TRP A 36 -6.08 10.77 -4.65
CA TRP A 36 -7.11 11.79 -4.79
C TRP A 36 -6.55 13.16 -4.46
N GLU A 37 -7.01 14.19 -5.17
CA GLU A 37 -6.51 15.57 -4.99
C GLU A 37 -6.62 16.01 -3.52
N HIS A 38 -7.69 15.66 -2.81
CA HIS A 38 -7.87 16.00 -1.39
C HIS A 38 -6.73 15.53 -0.47
N ALA A 39 -5.95 14.52 -0.88
CA ALA A 39 -4.89 13.98 -0.04
C ALA A 39 -3.63 14.86 -0.05
N TYR A 40 -3.46 15.69 -1.07
CA TYR A 40 -2.22 16.46 -1.28
C TYR A 40 -2.40 17.90 -1.76
N TYR A 41 -3.59 18.31 -2.20
CA TYR A 41 -3.78 19.58 -2.91
C TYR A 41 -3.38 20.82 -2.09
N LEU A 42 -3.59 20.82 -0.77
CA LEU A 42 -3.26 21.99 0.06
C LEU A 42 -1.75 22.30 0.10
N THR A 43 -0.91 21.27 -0.03
CA THR A 43 0.56 21.41 0.05
C THR A 43 1.19 21.40 -1.35
N TYR A 44 0.66 20.56 -2.23
CA TYR A 44 1.27 20.27 -3.53
C TYR A 44 0.46 20.79 -4.71
N GLU A 45 -0.78 21.24 -4.51
CA GLU A 45 -1.69 21.68 -5.57
C GLU A 45 -1.76 20.62 -6.70
N ASN A 46 -1.43 20.97 -7.94
CA ASN A 46 -1.40 20.07 -9.08
C ASN A 46 -0.13 19.20 -9.18
N ARG A 47 0.82 19.31 -8.24
CA ARG A 47 2.11 18.61 -8.26
C ARG A 47 2.05 17.23 -7.61
N ARG A 48 1.20 16.35 -8.15
CA ARG A 48 1.05 14.96 -7.66
C ARG A 48 2.37 14.18 -7.63
N ASN A 49 3.24 14.38 -8.62
CA ASN A 49 4.53 13.67 -8.68
C ASN A 49 5.41 14.03 -7.47
N GLU A 50 5.44 15.30 -7.07
CA GLU A 50 6.19 15.76 -5.90
C GLU A 50 5.63 15.17 -4.60
N TYR A 51 4.29 15.08 -4.50
CA TYR A 51 3.63 14.38 -3.39
C TYR A 51 4.06 12.92 -3.29
N VAL A 52 4.05 12.18 -4.40
CA VAL A 52 4.46 10.76 -4.43
C VAL A 52 5.94 10.62 -4.05
N ASP A 53 6.82 11.47 -4.59
CA ASP A 53 8.25 11.44 -4.28
C ASP A 53 8.53 11.71 -2.79
N ASN A 54 7.77 12.61 -2.16
CA ASN A 54 7.89 12.88 -0.73
C ASN A 54 7.22 11.82 0.13
N TRP A 55 6.12 11.23 -0.33
CA TRP A 55 5.47 10.09 0.34
C TRP A 55 6.43 8.91 0.50
N PHE A 56 7.21 8.57 -0.54
CA PHE A 56 8.21 7.50 -0.46
C PHE A 56 9.25 7.69 0.66
N LYS A 57 9.54 8.94 1.04
CA LYS A 57 10.52 9.27 2.09
C LYS A 57 9.99 9.04 3.51
N ILE A 58 8.66 8.96 3.67
CA ILE A 58 8.01 8.88 4.99
C ILE A 58 7.29 7.54 5.23
N ILE A 59 7.48 6.55 4.34
CA ILE A 59 6.91 5.22 4.52
C ILE A 59 7.47 4.58 5.79
N ASN A 60 6.58 4.07 6.64
CA ASN A 60 6.94 3.25 7.78
C ASN A 60 7.30 1.83 7.33
N TRP A 61 8.52 1.64 6.83
CA TRP A 61 9.01 0.34 6.34
C TRP A 61 8.97 -0.78 7.38
N PRO A 62 9.31 -0.56 8.67
CA PRO A 62 9.15 -1.58 9.69
C PRO A 62 7.73 -2.14 9.77
N TYR A 63 6.71 -1.28 9.71
CA TYR A 63 5.31 -1.72 9.73
C TYR A 63 4.89 -2.45 8.44
N VAL A 64 5.36 -1.99 7.28
CA VAL A 64 5.13 -2.70 6.00
C VAL A 64 5.74 -4.11 6.05
N GLN A 65 6.92 -4.26 6.67
CA GLN A 65 7.57 -5.54 6.87
C GLN A 65 6.77 -6.44 7.83
N GLU A 66 6.26 -5.91 8.93
CA GLU A 66 5.37 -6.64 9.85
C GLU A 66 4.16 -7.20 9.11
N LEU A 67 3.43 -6.35 8.38
CA LEU A 67 2.29 -6.76 7.56
C LEU A 67 2.65 -7.81 6.50
N TYR A 68 3.84 -7.71 5.90
CA TYR A 68 4.33 -8.72 4.96
C TYR A 68 4.54 -10.07 5.64
N MET A 69 5.20 -10.08 6.81
CA MET A 69 5.46 -11.31 7.58
C MET A 69 4.15 -11.97 8.03
N ASP A 70 3.17 -11.19 8.49
CA ASP A 70 1.84 -11.67 8.86
C ASP A 70 1.18 -12.37 7.68
N ALA A 71 1.18 -11.71 6.53
CA ALA A 71 0.50 -12.20 5.34
C ALA A 71 1.12 -13.50 4.77
N ILE A 72 2.43 -13.73 4.97
CA ILE A 72 3.10 -14.97 4.55
C ILE A 72 3.16 -16.04 5.67
N GLY A 73 2.53 -15.79 6.83
CA GLY A 73 2.48 -16.71 7.96
C GLY A 73 3.82 -16.89 8.67
N GLN A 74 4.65 -15.85 8.69
CA GLN A 74 5.97 -15.81 9.32
C GLN A 74 6.08 -14.73 10.40
N HIS A 75 4.97 -14.30 11.01
CA HIS A 75 5.04 -13.41 12.16
C HIS A 75 5.82 -14.11 13.28
N ILE A 76 6.91 -13.48 13.70
CA ILE A 76 7.71 -13.92 14.84
C ILE A 76 7.40 -12.92 15.94
N ASP A 77 6.64 -13.35 16.94
CA ASP A 77 6.49 -12.60 18.19
C ASP A 77 7.89 -12.47 18.82
N LEU A 78 8.42 -11.24 18.88
CA LEU A 78 9.69 -10.92 19.54
C LEU A 78 9.51 -10.60 21.02
#